data_AF-A0A1X2GZ29-F1
#
_entry.id   AF-A0A1X2GZ29-F1
#
_cell.length_a   1.000
_cell.length_b   1.000
_cell.length_c   1.000
_cell.angle_alpha   90.00
_cell.angle_beta   90.00
_cell.angle_gamma   90.00
#
_symmetry.space_group_name_H-M   'P 1'
#
loop_
_entity.id
_entity.type
_entity.pdbx_description
1 polymer ?
#
loop_
_entity_poly.entity_id
_entity_poly.type
_entity_poly.pdbx_seq_one_letter_code
_entity_poly.pdbx_strand_id
1 'polypeptide(L)' 'MLYCEDYTEDNAATLQKRLNDVEDFELCYRDDPTDPVLVSKRKLFCNPFRYHAMPARPTCVPQRKTFLMQRSRQRKW' A
#
# COMPACT_ATOMS: atom_id res chain seq x y z
N MET A 1 -16.62 7.19 9.19
CA MET A 1 -15.64 7.45 10.27
C MET A 1 -15.94 6.47 11.38
N LEU A 2 -14.91 5.78 11.88
CA LEU A 2 -15.00 4.88 13.02
C LEU A 2 -14.76 5.74 14.27
N TYR A 3 -15.69 5.72 15.22
CA TYR A 3 -15.56 6.44 16.48
C TYR A 3 -15.36 5.42 17.60
N CYS A 4 -14.63 5.81 18.65
CA CYS A 4 -14.55 5.02 19.87
C CYS A 4 -15.86 5.20 20.63
N GLU A 5 -16.78 4.25 20.45
CA GLU A 5 -18.03 4.15 21.21
C GLU A 5 -17.92 3.00 22.20
N ASP A 6 -18.73 3.05 23.26
CA ASP A 6 -18.83 1.96 24.23
C ASP A 6 -19.29 0.66 23.53
N TYR A 7 -18.69 -0.46 23.94
CA TYR A 7 -18.92 -1.74 23.30
C TYR A 7 -20.35 -2.23 23.54
N THR A 8 -21.08 -2.47 22.45
CA THR A 8 -22.33 -3.21 22.41
C THR A 8 -22.30 -4.17 21.22
N GLU A 9 -23.05 -5.28 21.30
CA GLU A 9 -23.07 -6.28 20.22
C GLU A 9 -23.59 -5.69 18.89
N ASP A 10 -24.59 -4.81 18.97
CA ASP A 10 -25.14 -4.09 17.81
C ASP A 10 -24.12 -3.12 17.17
N ASN A 11 -23.38 -2.38 18.00
CA ASN A 11 -22.34 -1.47 17.52
C ASN A 11 -21.20 -2.26 16.87
N ALA A 12 -20.81 -3.39 17.47
CA ALA A 12 -19.78 -4.28 16.93
C ALA A 12 -20.17 -4.81 15.54
N ALA A 13 -21.40 -5.33 15.39
CA ALA A 13 -21.91 -5.83 14.11
C ALA A 13 -21.98 -4.72 13.04
N THR A 14 -22.45 -3.53 13.43
CA THR A 14 -22.55 -2.37 12.53
C THR A 14 -21.17 -1.89 12.08
N LEU A 15 -20.22 -1.77 13.00
CA LEU A 15 -18.85 -1.35 12.71
C LEU A 15 -18.12 -2.39 11.85
N GLN A 16 -18.36 -3.68 12.10
CA GLN A 16 -17.78 -4.77 11.31
C GLN A 16 -18.30 -4.77 9.86
N LYS A 17 -19.60 -4.54 9.66
CA LYS A 17 -20.18 -4.36 8.32
C LYS A 17 -19.55 -3.16 7.59
N ARG A 18 -19.41 -2.02 8.28
CA ARG A 18 -18.77 -0.82 7.71
C ARG A 18 -17.30 -1.03 7.40
N LEU A 19 -16.59 -1.83 8.20
CA LEU A 19 -15.19 -2.14 7.96
C LEU A 19 -15.03 -2.98 6.68
N ASN A 20 -15.93 -3.96 6.47
CA ASN A 20 -15.95 -4.76 5.25
C ASN A 20 -16.31 -3.93 4.01
N ASP A 21 -17.19 -2.94 4.14
CA ASP A 21 -17.57 -2.05 3.04
C ASP A 21 -16.44 -1.06 2.65
N VAL A 22 -15.49 -0.76 3.55
CA VAL A 22 -14.36 0.13 3.26
C VAL A 22 -13.16 -0.71 2.83
N GLU A 23 -13.21 -1.17 1.59
CA GLU A 23 -12.27 -2.17 1.04
C GLU A 23 -10.81 -1.72 0.93
N ASP A 24 -10.51 -0.42 1.09
CA ASP A 24 -9.20 0.10 0.69
C ASP A 24 -8.61 1.05 1.73
N PHE A 25 -7.90 0.47 2.70
CA PHE A 25 -6.97 1.19 3.57
C PHE A 25 -5.52 0.87 3.21
N GLU A 26 -4.67 1.88 3.20
CA GLU A 26 -3.22 1.75 3.03
C GLU A 26 -2.49 2.38 4.21
N LEU A 27 -1.37 1.73 4.58
CA LEU A 27 -0.42 2.25 5.55
C LEU A 27 0.47 3.29 4.86
N CYS A 28 0.43 4.52 5.33
CA CYS A 28 1.20 5.63 4.82
C CYS A 28 1.86 6.39 5.96
N TYR A 29 2.72 7.33 5.66
CA TYR A 29 3.31 8.26 6.63
C TYR A 29 3.08 9.68 6.14
N ARG A 30 3.12 10.65 7.07
CA ARG A 30 2.92 12.07 6.73
C ARG A 30 4.25 12.74 6.45
N ASP A 31 4.99 13.00 7.52
CA ASP A 31 6.28 13.69 7.47
C ASP A 31 7.39 12.75 7.98
N ASP A 32 7.14 12.04 9.10
CA ASP A 32 8.06 11.10 9.69
C ASP A 32 7.73 9.64 9.33
N PRO A 33 8.67 8.85 8.76
CA PRO A 33 8.45 7.44 8.43
C PRO A 33 8.32 6.54 9.67
N THR A 34 8.56 7.08 10.87
CA THR A 34 8.42 6.38 12.15
C THR A 34 7.00 6.47 12.72
N ASP A 35 6.15 7.35 12.18
CA ASP A 35 4.75 7.49 12.59
C ASP A 35 3.79 7.02 11.48
N PRO A 36 3.49 5.71 11.41
CA PRO A 36 2.61 5.17 10.38
C PRO A 36 1.15 5.54 10.66
N VAL A 37 0.49 6.04 9.63
CA VAL A 37 -0.93 6.39 9.62
C VAL A 37 -1.69 5.47 8.69
N LEU A 38 -2.81 4.93 9.19
CA LEU A 38 -3.75 4.17 8.37
C LEU A 38 -4.75 5.12 7.71
N VAL A 39 -4.77 5.16 6.38
CA VAL A 39 -5.61 6.08 5.61
C VAL A 39 -6.32 5.31 4.50
N SER A 40 -7.56 5.69 4.18
CA SER A 40 -8.25 5.09 3.04
C SER A 40 -7.56 5.49 1.73
N LYS A 41 -7.47 4.59 0.74
CA LYS A 41 -6.87 4.89 -0.57
C LYS A 41 -7.51 6.11 -1.21
N ARG A 42 -8.83 6.29 -1.06
CA ARG A 42 -9.53 7.49 -1.53
C ARG A 42 -8.93 8.78 -0.95
N LYS A 43 -8.64 8.82 0.35
CA LYS A 43 -7.99 9.98 0.99
C LYS A 43 -6.53 10.13 0.58
N LEU A 44 -5.82 9.03 0.41
CA LEU A 44 -4.44 9.01 -0.07
C LEU A 44 -4.35 9.65 -1.48
N PHE A 45 -5.20 9.21 -2.41
CA PHE A 45 -5.24 9.75 -3.77
C PHE A 45 -5.78 11.19 -3.84
N CYS A 46 -6.68 11.58 -2.93
CA CYS A 46 -7.16 12.96 -2.86
C CYS A 46 -6.10 13.95 -2.33
N ASN A 47 -5.09 13.50 -1.57
CA ASN A 47 -4.06 14.36 -1.02
C ASN A 47 -2.66 13.72 -1.03
N PRO A 48 -2.03 13.61 -2.21
CA PRO A 48 -0.76 12.91 -2.39
C PRO A 48 0.44 13.64 -1.76
N PHE A 49 0.29 14.93 -1.42
CA PHE A 49 1.36 15.72 -0.79
C PHE A 49 1.41 15.55 0.73
N ARG A 50 0.31 15.10 1.34
CA ARG A 50 0.19 14.95 2.80
C ARG A 50 0.48 13.54 3.28
N TYR A 51 0.31 12.56 2.39
CA TYR A 51 0.40 11.15 2.72
C TYR A 51 1.32 10.48 1.70
N HIS A 52 2.44 9.99 2.19
CA HIS A 52 3.40 9.23 1.40
C HIS A 52 3.19 7.74 1.65
N ALA A 53 2.98 6.99 0.57
CA ALA A 53 2.93 5.54 0.66
C ALA A 53 4.27 5.04 1.20
N MET A 54 4.23 4.13 2.17
CA MET A 54 5.42 3.42 2.60
C MET A 54 6.04 2.76 1.36
N PRO A 55 7.34 2.98 1.07
CA PRO A 55 8.00 2.16 0.07
C PRO A 55 7.83 0.72 0.55
N ALA A 56 7.14 -0.10 -0.24
CA ALA A 56 7.03 -1.51 0.06
C ALA A 56 8.45 -1.97 0.38
N ARG A 57 8.67 -2.54 1.58
CA ARG A 57 9.94 -3.20 1.90
C ARG A 57 10.33 -3.95 0.64
N PRO A 58 11.59 -3.87 0.15
CA PRO A 58 11.97 -4.61 -1.02
C PRO A 58 11.59 -6.06 -0.72
N THR A 59 10.47 -6.49 -1.32
CA THR A 59 10.16 -7.90 -1.35
C THR A 59 11.37 -8.48 -2.03
N CYS A 60 11.91 -9.56 -1.48
CA CYS A 60 12.92 -10.32 -2.16
C CYS A 60 12.30 -10.79 -3.47
N VAL A 61 12.33 -9.94 -4.50
CA VAL A 61 12.05 -10.32 -5.87
C VAL A 61 13.14 -11.33 -6.20
N PRO A 62 12.79 -12.59 -6.51
CA PRO A 62 13.77 -13.48 -7.08
C PRO A 62 14.27 -12.77 -8.32
N GLN A 63 15.54 -12.37 -8.35
CA GLN A 63 16.14 -11.74 -9.52
C GLN A 63 15.95 -12.72 -10.68
N ARG A 64 14.96 -12.47 -11.54
CA ARG A 64 14.93 -13.08 -12.86
C ARG A 64 16.12 -12.50 -13.58
N LYS A 65 17.24 -13.23 -13.54
CA LYS A 65 18.40 -12.98 -14.39
C LYS A 65 17.90 -12.96 -15.83
N THR A 66 17.68 -11.78 -16.37
CA THR A 66 17.54 -11.60 -17.81
C THR A 66 18.91 -11.94 -18.40
N PHE A 67 19.04 -13.17 -18.92
CA PHE A 67 20.16 -13.55 -19.76
C PHE A 67 20.09 -12.67 -21.02
N LEU A 68 20.83 -11.57 -21.02
CA LEU A 68 21.04 -10.76 -22.20
C LEU A 68 21.98 -11.56 -23.12
N MET A 69 21.38 -12.40 -23.97
CA MET A 69 22.11 -13.17 -24.98
C MET A 69 22.66 -12.19 -26.02
N GLN A 70 23.93 -11.81 -25.85
CA GLN A 70 24.66 -10.99 -26.82
C GLN A 70 24.79 -11.77 -28.13
N ARG A 71 23.99 -11.41 -29.14
CA ARG A 71 24.19 -11.88 -30.52
C ARG A 71 25.45 -11.21 -31.07
N SER A 72 26.52 -11.99 -31.17
CA SER A 72 27.74 -11.61 -31.89
C SER A 72 27.42 -11.42 -33.38
N ARG A 73 27.55 -10.17 -33.85
CA ARG A 73 27.62 -9.86 -35.28
C ARG A 73 28.98 -10.31 -35.80
N GLN A 74 29.03 -11.50 -36.40
CA GLN A 74 30.14 -11.90 -37.26
C GLN A 74 30.02 -11.11 -38.58
N ARG A 75 30.90 -10.12 -38.78
CA ARG A 75 31.21 -9.57 -40.11
C ARG A 75 32.10 -10.59 -40.82
N LYS A 76 31.63 -11.15 -41.93
CA LYS A 76 32.47 -11.83 -42.92
C LYS A 76 33.02 -10.80 -43.90
N TRP A 77 34.31 -10.94 -44.20
CA TRP A 77 35.05 -10.25 -45.24
C TRP A 77 34.63 -10.73 -46.62
#